data_AF-A0A031LQF0-F1
#
_entry.id   AF-A0A031LQF0-F1
#
_cell.length_a   1.000
_cell.length_b   1.000
_cell.length_c   1.000
_cell.angle_alpha   90.00
_cell.angle_beta   90.00
_cell.angle_gamma   90.00
#
_symmetry.space_group_name_H-M   'P 1'
#
loop_
_entity.id
_entity.type
_entity.pdbx_description
1 polymer ?
#
loop_
_entity_poly.entity_id
_entity_poly.type
_entity_poly.pdbx_seq_one_letter_code
_entity_poly.pdbx_strand_id
1 'polypeptide(L)'
;MLTLMRTPYLFRYISSDAEYEQIKRQGVIFSRNPVGTYWTTLFADDPITVQRLLALPRRPKYRVGGIPLKFIDVAWIKKKDIVQPNYNQPGGAEEFILSEPIVIFSIYNFATGIVESIIKVYFP
;
A
#
# COMPACT_ATOMS: atom_id res chain seq x y z
N MET A 1 -1.01 -20.04 5.89
CA MET A 1 -1.94 -20.09 4.74
C MET A 1 -1.57 -18.91 3.85
N LEU A 2 -1.37 -19.11 2.55
CA LEU A 2 -1.02 -18.02 1.63
C LEU A 2 -2.31 -17.43 1.07
N THR A 3 -2.57 -16.16 1.33
CA THR A 3 -3.70 -15.41 0.79
C THR A 3 -3.20 -14.50 -0.31
N LEU A 4 -3.72 -14.66 -1.52
CA LEU A 4 -3.40 -13.83 -2.68
C LEU A 4 -4.68 -13.58 -3.47
N MET A 5 -5.14 -12.33 -3.53
CA MET A 5 -6.38 -12.00 -4.23
C MET A 5 -6.39 -10.55 -4.73
N ARG A 6 -7.12 -10.32 -5.81
CA ARG A 6 -7.53 -8.97 -6.22
C ARG A 6 -8.78 -8.57 -5.44
N THR A 7 -8.85 -7.33 -5.02
CA THR A 7 -9.95 -6.83 -4.16
C THR A 7 -10.46 -5.47 -4.65
N PRO A 8 -11.65 -5.03 -4.23
CA PRO A 8 -12.12 -3.67 -4.49
C PRO A 8 -11.52 -2.63 -3.53
N TYR A 9 -10.39 -2.93 -2.88
CA TYR A 9 -9.71 -2.06 -1.92
C TYR A 9 -8.29 -1.75 -2.38
N LEU A 10 -7.82 -0.54 -2.09
CA LEU A 10 -6.46 -0.12 -2.32
C LEU A 10 -5.58 -0.42 -1.12
N PHE A 11 -4.42 -0.99 -1.43
CA PHE A 11 -3.33 -1.27 -0.50
C PHE A 11 -2.04 -0.65 -1.01
N ARG A 12 -1.14 -0.37 -0.06
CA ARG A 12 0.24 -0.04 -0.36
C ARG A 12 1.16 -0.88 0.50
N TYR A 13 2.28 -1.32 -0.07
CA TYR A 13 3.27 -2.13 0.61
C TYR A 13 4.53 -1.31 0.81
N ILE A 14 5.03 -1.31 2.04
CA ILE A 14 6.09 -0.40 2.49
C ILE A 14 7.25 -1.24 3.02
N SER A 15 8.46 -0.90 2.59
CA SER A 15 9.70 -1.56 3.02
C SER A 15 10.53 -0.70 3.98
N SER A 16 10.15 0.57 4.18
CA SER A 16 10.90 1.56 4.98
C SER A 16 10.30 1.74 6.37
N ASP A 17 11.12 1.54 7.40
CA ASP A 17 10.73 1.78 8.80
C ASP A 17 10.50 3.27 9.06
N ALA A 18 11.24 4.14 8.35
CA ALA A 18 11.07 5.60 8.47
C ALA A 18 9.71 6.05 7.89
N GLU A 19 9.27 5.48 6.77
CA GLU A 19 7.94 5.77 6.20
C GLU A 19 6.85 5.23 7.12
N TYR A 20 7.03 4.04 7.67
CA TYR A 20 6.14 3.47 8.69
C TYR A 20 5.96 4.39 9.91
N GLU A 21 7.04 4.87 10.53
CA GLU A 21 6.98 5.78 11.68
C GLU A 21 6.39 7.15 11.31
N GLN A 22 6.59 7.62 10.09
CA GLN A 22 5.95 8.84 9.60
C GLN A 22 4.43 8.65 9.52
N ILE A 23 3.95 7.56 8.92
CA ILE A 23 2.52 7.26 8.78
C ILE A 23 1.88 7.10 10.16
N LYS A 24 2.53 6.42 11.10
CA LYS A 24 1.99 6.28 12.47
C LYS A 24 1.81 7.61 13.18
N ARG A 25 2.69 8.57 12.93
CA ARG A 25 2.64 9.90 13.55
C ARG A 25 1.60 10.80 12.90
N GLN A 26 1.48 10.74 11.58
CA GLN A 26 0.68 11.69 10.78
C GLN A 26 -0.70 11.15 10.44
N GLY A 27 -0.91 9.83 10.44
CA GLY A 27 -2.15 9.19 10.04
C GLY A 27 -2.43 9.26 8.54
N VAL A 28 -1.46 9.66 7.72
CA VAL A 28 -1.63 9.92 6.29
C VAL A 28 -0.37 9.54 5.52
N ILE A 29 -0.56 9.13 4.27
CA ILE A 29 0.54 8.91 3.32
C ILE A 29 0.67 10.12 2.41
N PHE A 30 1.84 10.75 2.43
CA PHE A 30 2.27 11.73 1.45
C PHE A 30 3.38 11.13 0.59
N SER A 31 3.22 11.12 -0.73
CA SER A 31 4.33 10.86 -1.62
C SER A 31 5.00 12.18 -1.99
N ARG A 32 6.33 12.25 -1.82
CA ARG A 32 7.15 13.33 -2.41
C ARG A 32 7.47 13.08 -3.88
N ASN A 33 7.04 11.94 -4.43
CA ASN A 33 7.24 11.62 -5.84
C ASN A 33 6.29 12.50 -6.66
N PRO A 34 6.79 13.31 -7.62
CA PRO A 34 5.94 14.14 -8.48
C PRO A 34 4.91 13.33 -9.29
N VAL A 35 5.21 12.06 -9.55
CA VAL A 35 4.31 11.13 -10.24
C VAL A 35 3.09 10.83 -9.37
N GLY A 36 3.25 10.74 -8.05
CA GLY A 36 2.16 10.48 -7.08
C GLY A 36 2.49 9.33 -6.13
N THR A 37 1.45 8.79 -5.50
CA THR A 37 1.54 7.68 -4.56
C THR A 37 1.08 6.38 -5.23
N TYR A 38 1.89 5.34 -5.16
CA TYR A 38 1.58 4.04 -5.75
C TYR A 38 0.71 3.16 -4.82
N TRP A 39 -0.34 2.59 -5.39
CA TRP A 39 -1.32 1.73 -4.73
C TRP A 39 -1.65 0.52 -5.60
N THR A 40 -2.22 -0.52 -5.01
CA THR A 40 -2.62 -1.73 -5.74
C THR A 40 -3.90 -2.31 -5.15
N THR A 41 -4.68 -3.02 -5.97
CA THR A 41 -5.81 -3.85 -5.52
C THR A 41 -5.39 -5.24 -5.05
N LEU A 42 -4.10 -5.57 -5.18
CA LEU A 42 -3.52 -6.82 -4.74
C LEU A 42 -3.48 -6.88 -3.20
N PHE A 43 -4.22 -7.83 -2.64
CA PHE A 43 -4.08 -8.24 -1.25
C PHE A 43 -3.25 -9.52 -1.18
N ALA A 44 -2.13 -9.45 -0.46
CA ALA A 44 -1.31 -10.61 -0.18
C ALA A 44 -0.72 -10.56 1.24
N ASP A 45 -0.56 -11.74 1.85
CA ASP A 45 0.03 -11.94 3.19
C ASP A 45 1.48 -12.47 3.15
N ASP A 46 1.97 -12.88 1.97
CA ASP A 46 3.38 -13.20 1.75
C ASP A 46 4.13 -12.00 1.12
N PRO A 47 5.08 -11.38 1.85
CA PRO A 47 5.84 -10.25 1.34
C PRO A 47 6.77 -10.60 0.16
N ILE A 48 7.16 -11.87 -0.03
CA ILE A 48 7.97 -12.29 -1.19
C ILE A 48 7.13 -12.25 -2.47
N THR A 49 5.93 -12.81 -2.41
CA THR A 49 4.93 -12.75 -3.49
C THR A 49 4.59 -11.31 -3.85
N VAL A 50 4.39 -10.45 -2.85
CA VAL A 50 4.18 -9.01 -3.06
C VAL A 50 5.35 -8.38 -3.79
N GLN A 51 6.58 -8.60 -3.33
CA GLN A 51 7.78 -8.04 -3.94
C GLN A 51 7.88 -8.41 -5.42
N ARG A 52 7.56 -9.68 -5.76
CA ARG A 52 7.58 -10.19 -7.14
C ARG A 52 6.52 -9.53 -8.01
N LEU A 53 5.26 -9.53 -7.57
CA LEU A 53 4.12 -9.08 -8.37
C LEU A 53 4.04 -7.56 -8.52
N LEU A 54 4.54 -6.81 -7.54
CA LEU A 54 4.63 -5.35 -7.58
C LEU A 54 6.02 -4.86 -8.01
N ALA A 55 6.90 -5.78 -8.44
CA ALA A 55 8.27 -5.47 -8.85
C ALA A 55 8.97 -4.48 -7.90
N LEU A 56 8.93 -4.75 -6.60
CA LEU A 56 9.49 -3.85 -5.59
C LEU A 56 11.00 -4.08 -5.42
N PRO A 57 11.81 -3.00 -5.25
CA PRO A 57 13.26 -3.12 -5.10
C PRO A 57 13.66 -3.77 -3.77
N ARG A 58 12.78 -3.75 -2.77
CA ARG A 58 13.01 -4.33 -1.44
C ARG A 58 11.76 -5.05 -0.96
N ARG A 59 11.98 -6.15 -0.23
CA ARG A 59 10.91 -6.91 0.43
C ARG A 59 10.09 -5.97 1.33
N PRO A 60 8.76 -5.90 1.18
CA PRO A 60 7.91 -5.10 2.04
C PRO A 60 7.87 -5.69 3.46
N LYS A 61 7.82 -4.79 4.42
CA LYS A 61 7.72 -5.07 5.86
C LYS A 61 6.33 -4.76 6.41
N TYR A 62 5.62 -3.86 5.74
CA TYR A 62 4.29 -3.40 6.16
C TYR A 62 3.33 -3.37 4.98
N ARG A 63 2.03 -3.53 5.28
CA ARG A 63 0.93 -3.25 4.36
C ARG A 63 0.00 -2.24 4.99
N VAL A 64 -0.35 -1.21 4.25
CA VAL A 64 -1.29 -0.15 4.66
C VAL A 64 -2.44 -0.06 3.67
N GLY A 65 -3.51 0.61 4.07
CA GLY A 65 -4.69 0.80 3.24
C GLY A 65 -5.85 -0.06 3.71
N GLY A 66 -6.48 -0.78 2.79
CA GLY A 66 -7.84 -1.30 2.98
C GLY A 66 -8.89 -0.24 2.67
N ILE A 67 -8.54 0.73 1.82
CA ILE A 67 -9.43 1.83 1.44
C ILE A 67 -10.29 1.36 0.28
N PRO A 68 -11.63 1.36 0.39
CA PRO A 68 -12.49 0.99 -0.72
C PRO A 68 -12.22 1.88 -1.94
N LEU A 69 -11.94 1.27 -3.09
CA LEU A 69 -11.65 2.00 -4.34
C LEU A 69 -12.81 2.93 -4.72
N LYS A 70 -14.06 2.56 -4.38
CA LYS A 70 -15.26 3.38 -4.60
C LYS A 70 -15.27 4.71 -3.82
N PHE A 71 -14.41 4.88 -2.82
CA PHE A 71 -14.27 6.13 -2.06
C PHE A 71 -13.15 7.02 -2.59
N ILE A 72 -12.42 6.57 -3.60
CA ILE A 72 -11.41 7.38 -4.28
C ILE A 72 -12.08 8.13 -5.42
N ASP A 73 -11.92 9.44 -5.43
CA ASP A 73 -12.35 10.25 -6.56
C ASP A 73 -11.53 9.87 -7.80
N VAL A 74 -12.19 9.65 -8.93
CA VAL A 74 -11.54 9.32 -10.20
C VAL A 74 -10.54 10.41 -10.61
N ALA A 75 -10.81 11.67 -10.27
CA ALA A 75 -9.91 12.79 -10.51
C ALA A 75 -8.55 12.65 -9.79
N TRP A 76 -8.49 11.86 -8.71
CA TRP A 76 -7.24 11.62 -7.98
C TRP A 76 -6.38 10.55 -8.65
N ILE A 77 -6.94 9.74 -9.56
CA ILE A 77 -6.24 8.65 -10.25
C ILE A 77 -5.50 9.21 -11.46
N LYS A 78 -4.20 9.46 -11.31
CA LYS A 78 -3.31 9.90 -12.41
C LYS A 78 -3.05 8.80 -13.42
N LYS A 79 -2.95 7.56 -12.96
CA LYS A 79 -2.64 6.40 -13.80
C LYS A 79 -3.24 5.14 -13.20
N LYS A 80 -3.69 4.24 -14.08
CA LYS A 80 -4.03 2.85 -13.80
C LYS A 80 -3.32 1.96 -14.82
N ASP A 81 -2.54 0.99 -14.36
CA ASP A 81 -1.75 0.13 -15.26
C ASP A 81 -1.47 -1.25 -14.62
N ILE A 82 -0.80 -2.12 -15.37
CA ILE A 82 -0.16 -3.32 -14.86
C ILE A 82 1.30 -3.02 -14.57
N VAL A 83 1.77 -3.43 -13.39
CA VAL A 83 3.17 -3.32 -13.00
C VAL A 83 4.03 -4.09 -13.98
N GLN A 84 4.95 -3.39 -14.62
CA GLN A 84 5.90 -3.97 -15.56
C GLN A 84 7.04 -4.71 -14.81
N PRO A 85 7.67 -5.71 -15.43
CA PRO A 85 8.86 -6.35 -14.87
C PRO A 85 9.95 -5.33 -14.54
N ASN A 86 10.51 -5.39 -13.33
CA ASN A 86 11.61 -4.52 -12.88
C ASN A 86 12.37 -5.17 -11.72
N TYR A 87 13.62 -4.77 -11.46
CA TYR A 87 14.47 -5.30 -10.38
C TYR A 87 14.55 -6.84 -10.35
N ASN A 88 14.61 -7.47 -11.53
CA ASN A 88 14.55 -8.93 -11.72
C ASN A 88 13.28 -9.60 -11.15
N GLN A 89 12.21 -8.83 -10.99
CA GLN A 89 10.89 -9.30 -10.59
C GLN A 89 9.94 -9.30 -11.79
N PRO A 90 8.98 -10.23 -11.85
CA PRO A 90 8.08 -10.37 -12.99
C PRO A 90 7.04 -9.24 -13.12
N GLY A 91 6.65 -8.58 -12.02
CA GLY A 91 5.50 -7.67 -12.04
C GLY A 91 4.16 -8.41 -12.23
N GLY A 92 3.17 -7.72 -12.78
CA GLY A 92 1.87 -8.31 -13.16
C GLY A 92 0.68 -7.96 -12.25
N ALA A 93 0.90 -7.27 -11.14
CA ALA A 93 -0.18 -6.71 -10.33
C ALA A 93 -0.77 -5.43 -10.95
N GLU A 94 -2.02 -5.12 -10.61
CA GLU A 94 -2.64 -3.85 -10.97
C GLU A 94 -2.09 -2.73 -10.07
N GLU A 95 -1.74 -1.60 -10.67
CA GLU A 95 -1.20 -0.43 -10.00
C GLU A 95 -2.03 0.81 -10.29
N PHE A 96 -2.21 1.62 -9.26
CA PHE A 96 -2.84 2.93 -9.30
C PHE A 96 -1.86 3.97 -8.80
N ILE A 97 -1.83 5.12 -9.47
CA ILE A 97 -1.06 6.27 -9.02
C ILE A 97 -2.04 7.35 -8.62
N LEU A 98 -2.00 7.74 -7.34
CA LEU A 98 -2.88 8.76 -6.79
C LEU A 98 -2.14 10.09 -6.60
N SER A 99 -2.79 11.20 -6.95
CA SER A 99 -2.26 12.56 -6.75
C SER A 99 -2.43 13.04 -5.31
N GLU A 100 -3.55 12.67 -4.68
CA GLU A 100 -3.95 13.16 -3.36
C GLU A 100 -3.46 12.26 -2.23
N PRO A 101 -3.22 12.85 -1.04
CA PRO A 101 -2.90 12.08 0.16
C PRO A 101 -4.12 11.28 0.65
N ILE A 102 -3.87 10.10 1.23
CA ILE A 102 -4.93 9.27 1.83
C ILE A 102 -4.66 9.02 3.31
N VAL A 103 -5.71 9.18 4.11
CA VAL A 103 -5.74 8.85 5.53
C VAL A 103 -5.66 7.33 5.72
N ILE A 104 -4.77 6.90 6.60
CA ILE A 104 -4.52 5.49 6.91
C ILE A 104 -5.08 5.15 8.27
N PHE A 105 -5.96 4.15 8.29
CA PHE A 105 -6.62 3.71 9.52
C PHE A 105 -5.86 2.58 10.22
N SER A 106 -5.13 1.77 9.45
CA SER A 106 -4.42 0.61 9.98
C SER A 106 -3.16 0.26 9.20
N ILE A 107 -2.20 -0.33 9.89
CA ILE A 107 -0.97 -0.90 9.33
C ILE A 107 -0.88 -2.37 9.74
N TYR A 108 -0.66 -3.26 8.79
CA TYR A 108 -0.31 -4.66 9.03
C TYR A 108 1.21 -4.84 9.00
N ASN A 109 1.78 -5.49 10.01
CA ASN A 109 3.19 -5.82 10.09
C ASN A 109 3.42 -7.29 9.72
N PHE A 110 4.18 -7.53 8.65
CA PHE A 110 4.44 -8.89 8.16
C PHE A 110 5.29 -9.73 9.10
N ALA A 111 6.13 -9.11 9.94
CA ALA A 111 7.00 -9.84 10.85
C ALA A 111 6.24 -10.37 12.07
N THR A 112 5.26 -9.61 12.57
CA THR A 112 4.50 -9.96 13.77
C THR A 112 3.11 -10.54 13.47
N GLY A 113 2.58 -10.31 12.27
CA GLY A 113 1.21 -10.67 11.92
C GLY A 113 0.15 -9.77 12.56
N ILE A 114 0.55 -8.66 13.19
CA ILE A 114 -0.34 -7.77 13.93
C ILE A 114 -0.85 -6.64 13.03
N VAL A 115 -2.14 -6.32 13.17
CA VAL A 115 -2.75 -5.11 12.63
C VAL A 115 -2.77 -4.04 13.71
N GLU A 116 -2.07 -2.94 13.48
CA GLU A 116 -2.06 -1.76 14.35
C GLU A 116 -3.05 -0.72 13.82
N SER A 117 -3.96 -0.24 14.66
CA SER A 117 -4.84 0.89 14.33
C SER A 117 -4.12 2.22 14.54
N ILE A 118 -4.18 3.13 13.57
CA ILE A 118 -3.50 4.43 13.63
C ILE A 118 -4.40 5.51 14.25
N ILE A 119 -5.71 5.42 14.04
CA ILE A 119 -6.63 6.33 14.72
C ILE A 119 -6.73 5.93 16.18
N LYS A 120 -6.13 6.73 17.06
CA LYS A 120 -6.46 6.75 18.48
C LYS A 120 -7.74 7.58 18.62
N VAL A 121 -8.87 6.91 18.77
CA VAL A 121 -10.10 7.60 19.18
C VAL A 121 -9.88 8.04 20.63
N TYR A 122 -9.54 9.30 20.83
CA TYR A 122 -9.61 9.92 22.13
C TYR A 122 -11.08 10.22 22.40
N PHE A 123 -11.73 9.38 23.21
CA PHE A 123 -12.99 9.76 23.83
C PHE A 123 -12.66 10.80 24.92
N PRO A 124 -13.32 11.97 24.94
CA PRO A 124 -13.17 12.94 26.02
C PRO A 124 -13.65 12.38 27.36
#